data_AF-A0A166XIB6-F1
#
_entry.id   AF-A0A166XIB6-F1
#
_cell.length_a   1.000
_cell.length_b   1.000
_cell.length_c   1.000
_cell.angle_alpha   90.00
_cell.angle_beta   90.00
_cell.angle_gamma   90.00
#
_symmetry.space_group_name_H-M   'P 1'
#
loop_
_entity.id
_entity.type
_entity.pdbx_description
1 polymer ?
#
loop_
_entity_poly.entity_id
_entity_poly.type
_entity_poly.pdbx_seq_one_letter_code
_entity_poly.pdbx_strand_id
1 'polypeptide(L)'
;MAGLDFISHMIGAHPMTAPMERPAYSNVAFNVLALALEAVTGKNYTQMVKKMFSTNLGMKNTLPSPGRDHKGVIPSVESNWGTDLGYSAPAGGLISTTSDLSRFTHGLLVRSLGLGPTQTWRWLKPDTFSGSTSTEVGMPWEIFRPSDLVPKHPHPITIYGKNGGALGYRSQLSVLD
;
A
#
# COMPACT_ATOMS: atom_id res chain seq x y z
N MET A 1 16.18 -18.98 2.09
CA MET A 1 17.50 -18.44 2.51
C MET A 1 17.55 -16.92 2.48
N ALA A 2 17.18 -16.23 1.38
CA ALA A 2 17.24 -14.77 1.28
C ALA A 2 16.46 -13.98 2.37
N GLY A 3 15.27 -14.45 2.78
CA GLY A 3 14.49 -13.76 3.83
C GLY A 3 15.13 -13.81 5.23
N LEU A 4 15.81 -14.92 5.57
CA LEU A 4 16.54 -15.06 6.84
C LEU A 4 17.80 -14.20 6.85
N ASP A 5 18.47 -14.11 5.71
CA ASP A 5 19.62 -13.22 5.51
C ASP A 5 19.22 -11.74 5.65
N PHE A 6 18.11 -11.32 5.03
CA PHE A 6 17.56 -9.97 5.21
C PHE A 6 17.28 -9.63 6.68
N ILE A 7 16.58 -10.51 7.41
CA ILE A 7 16.31 -10.29 8.84
C ILE A 7 17.60 -10.22 9.65
N SER A 8 18.60 -11.05 9.33
CA SER A 8 19.88 -11.05 10.04
C SER A 8 20.62 -9.71 9.89
N HIS A 9 20.61 -9.12 8.70
CA HIS A 9 21.13 -7.78 8.47
C HIS A 9 20.33 -6.70 9.21
N MET A 10 19.01 -6.85 9.30
CA MET A 10 18.15 -5.89 10.01
C MET A 10 18.37 -5.86 11.51
N ILE A 11 18.77 -6.98 12.14
CA ILE A 11 19.07 -7.03 13.58
C ILE A 11 20.26 -6.13 13.95
N GLY A 12 21.24 -6.01 13.05
CA GLY A 12 22.41 -5.15 13.25
C GLY A 12 22.22 -3.70 12.80
N ALA A 13 21.08 -3.36 12.19
CA ALA A 13 20.86 -2.03 11.64
C ALA A 13 20.51 -1.01 12.73
N HIS A 14 21.03 0.22 12.60
CA HIS A 14 20.66 1.31 13.49
C HIS A 14 19.26 1.85 13.17
N PRO A 15 18.36 1.98 14.16
CA PRO A 15 17.03 2.53 13.93
C PRO A 15 17.09 4.03 13.66
N MET A 16 16.30 4.50 12.69
CA MET A 16 16.18 5.93 12.36
C MET A 16 15.38 6.74 13.40
N THR A 17 14.59 6.06 14.22
CA THR A 17 13.75 6.62 15.28
C THR A 17 13.40 5.50 16.26
N ALA A 18 13.18 5.84 17.54
CA ALA A 18 12.74 4.87 18.52
C ALA A 18 11.31 4.38 18.22
N PRO A 19 10.95 3.14 18.62
CA PRO A 19 9.58 2.66 18.49
C PRO A 19 8.59 3.64 19.13
N MET A 20 7.52 3.97 18.40
CA MET A 20 6.46 4.89 18.82
C MET A 20 6.89 6.36 19.04
N GLU A 21 8.11 6.76 18.70
CA GLU A 21 8.57 8.15 18.86
C GLU A 21 7.93 9.07 17.82
N ARG A 22 7.96 8.69 16.54
CA ARG A 22 7.35 9.42 15.42
C ARG A 22 7.12 8.50 14.22
N PRO A 23 6.20 8.83 13.31
CA PRO A 23 6.06 8.08 12.07
C PRO A 23 7.31 8.24 11.19
N ALA A 24 7.70 7.16 10.52
CA ALA A 24 8.78 7.14 9.54
C ALA A 24 8.43 6.18 8.38
N TYR A 25 8.53 6.66 7.15
CA TYR A 25 8.29 5.84 5.96
C TYR A 25 9.38 4.77 5.82
N SER A 26 9.00 3.52 5.58
CA SER A 26 9.96 2.41 5.47
C SER A 26 9.46 1.29 4.55
N ASN A 27 10.08 1.16 3.37
CA ASN A 27 9.88 0.01 2.50
C ASN A 27 10.27 -1.31 3.19
N VAL A 28 11.36 -1.27 3.97
CA VAL A 28 11.88 -2.41 4.74
C VAL A 28 10.84 -2.93 5.73
N ALA A 29 10.06 -2.05 6.37
CA ALA A 29 9.00 -2.48 7.29
C ALA A 29 7.92 -3.33 6.60
N PHE A 30 7.55 -3.01 5.36
CA PHE A 30 6.61 -3.82 4.58
C PHE A 30 7.19 -5.18 4.18
N ASN A 31 8.50 -5.26 3.92
CA ASN A 31 9.18 -6.53 3.66
C ASN A 31 9.16 -7.42 4.92
N VAL A 32 9.47 -6.86 6.09
CA VAL A 32 9.39 -7.58 7.39
C VAL A 32 7.97 -8.05 7.66
N LEU A 33 6.96 -7.20 7.42
CA LEU A 33 5.55 -7.56 7.58
C LEU A 33 5.16 -8.75 6.69
N ALA A 34 5.58 -8.76 5.42
CA ALA A 34 5.30 -9.86 4.51
C ALA A 34 5.95 -11.18 4.96
N LEU A 35 7.20 -11.13 5.46
CA LEU A 35 7.88 -12.31 6.00
C LEU A 35 7.16 -12.86 7.25
N ALA A 36 6.70 -11.97 8.14
CA ALA A 36 5.92 -12.38 9.30
C ALA A 36 4.57 -13.02 8.91
N LEU A 37 3.88 -12.45 7.92
CA LEU A 37 2.65 -13.03 7.37
C LEU A 37 2.91 -14.39 6.71
N GLU A 38 4.00 -14.55 5.97
CA GLU A 38 4.38 -15.83 5.37
C GLU A 38 4.64 -16.90 6.44
N ALA A 39 5.38 -16.55 7.50
CA ALA A 39 5.65 -17.46 8.60
C ALA A 39 4.39 -17.92 9.34
N VAL A 40 3.44 -17.01 9.59
CA VAL A 40 2.20 -17.32 10.32
C VAL A 40 1.16 -18.04 9.44
N THR A 41 1.11 -17.72 8.14
CA THR A 41 0.08 -18.26 7.25
C THR A 41 0.52 -19.46 6.42
N GLY A 42 1.84 -19.72 6.34
CA GLY A 42 2.43 -20.71 5.45
C GLY A 42 2.29 -20.37 3.96
N LYS A 43 1.98 -19.11 3.62
CA LYS A 43 1.75 -18.65 2.24
C LYS A 43 2.72 -17.56 1.88
N ASN A 44 3.38 -17.71 0.74
CA ASN A 44 4.24 -16.65 0.24
C ASN A 44 3.45 -15.43 -0.25
N TYR A 45 4.14 -14.32 -0.44
CA TYR A 45 3.53 -13.05 -0.86
C TYR A 45 2.67 -13.17 -2.14
N THR A 46 3.17 -13.87 -3.16
CA THR A 46 2.43 -14.08 -4.42
C THR A 46 1.12 -14.83 -4.21
N GLN A 47 1.12 -15.86 -3.37
CA GLN A 47 -0.09 -16.61 -3.01
C GLN A 47 -1.08 -15.74 -2.23
N MET A 48 -0.60 -14.91 -1.30
CA MET A 48 -1.43 -13.98 -0.54
C MET A 48 -2.07 -12.92 -1.43
N VAL A 49 -1.29 -12.28 -2.32
CA VAL A 49 -1.77 -11.30 -3.31
C VAL A 49 -2.80 -11.93 -4.23
N LYS A 50 -2.53 -13.12 -4.78
CA LYS A 50 -3.48 -13.84 -5.64
C LYS A 50 -4.80 -14.11 -4.91
N LYS A 51 -4.74 -14.62 -3.67
CA LYS A 51 -5.93 -14.92 -2.88
C LYS A 51 -6.74 -13.65 -2.60
N MET A 52 -6.07 -12.59 -2.14
CA MET A 52 -6.75 -11.35 -1.74
C MET A 52 -7.35 -10.62 -2.95
N PHE A 53 -6.57 -10.37 -3.99
CA PHE A 53 -7.00 -9.51 -5.09
C PHE A 53 -7.71 -10.31 -6.19
N SER A 54 -7.07 -11.34 -6.74
CA SER A 54 -7.64 -12.09 -7.86
C SER A 54 -8.83 -12.94 -7.43
N THR A 55 -8.71 -13.69 -6.31
CA THR A 55 -9.77 -14.62 -5.87
C THR A 55 -10.90 -13.92 -5.15
N ASN A 56 -10.62 -13.08 -4.13
CA ASN A 56 -11.69 -12.49 -3.32
C ASN A 56 -12.32 -11.24 -3.95
N LEU A 57 -11.52 -10.41 -4.65
CA LEU A 57 -11.97 -9.12 -5.19
C LEU A 57 -12.14 -9.10 -6.71
N GLY A 58 -11.84 -10.21 -7.39
CA GLY A 58 -11.95 -10.31 -8.85
C GLY A 58 -10.97 -9.42 -9.62
N MET A 59 -9.90 -8.93 -8.96
CA MET A 59 -8.87 -8.07 -9.55
C MET A 59 -7.83 -8.92 -10.29
N LYS A 60 -8.17 -9.34 -11.52
CA LYS A 60 -7.43 -10.35 -12.28
C LYS A 60 -6.11 -9.85 -12.90
N ASN A 61 -5.91 -8.54 -12.96
CA ASN A 61 -4.71 -7.91 -13.49
C ASN A 61 -3.90 -7.21 -12.37
N THR A 62 -4.19 -7.51 -11.11
CA THR A 62 -3.35 -7.13 -9.96
C THR A 62 -2.44 -8.30 -9.58
N LEU A 63 -1.13 -8.12 -9.73
CA LEU A 63 -0.12 -9.14 -9.43
C LEU A 63 1.20 -8.51 -8.99
N PRO A 64 2.09 -9.24 -8.31
CA PRO A 64 3.46 -8.79 -8.10
C PRO A 64 4.22 -8.63 -9.43
N SER A 65 5.25 -7.80 -9.44
CA SER A 65 6.27 -7.69 -10.49
C SER A 65 6.80 -9.06 -10.92
N PRO A 66 7.31 -9.25 -12.15
CA PRO A 66 7.66 -8.23 -13.17
C PRO A 66 6.50 -7.81 -14.09
N GLY A 67 5.31 -8.37 -13.93
CA GLY A 67 4.16 -8.08 -14.79
C GLY A 67 4.04 -9.04 -15.97
N ARG A 68 3.30 -8.63 -17.00
CA ARG A 68 3.11 -9.39 -18.25
C ARG A 68 3.17 -8.44 -19.43
N ASP A 69 4.20 -8.57 -20.26
CA ASP A 69 4.50 -7.60 -21.32
C ASP A 69 3.31 -7.32 -22.25
N HIS A 70 2.62 -8.36 -22.69
CA HIS A 70 1.43 -8.24 -23.56
C HIS A 70 0.22 -7.55 -22.92
N LYS A 71 0.28 -7.23 -21.61
CA LYS A 71 -0.74 -6.47 -20.87
C LYS A 71 -0.21 -5.15 -20.30
N GLY A 72 1.08 -4.88 -20.45
CA GLY A 72 1.73 -3.73 -19.85
C GLY A 72 1.54 -2.47 -20.67
N VAL A 73 1.42 -1.34 -20.00
CA VAL A 73 1.70 -0.03 -20.60
C VAL A 73 3.17 0.25 -20.31
N ILE A 74 4.02 0.00 -21.30
CA ILE A 74 5.49 0.10 -21.15
C ILE A 74 5.94 1.42 -21.79
N PRO A 75 6.51 2.37 -21.02
CA PRO A 75 7.08 3.59 -21.57
C PRO A 75 8.18 3.28 -22.59
N SER A 76 8.32 4.12 -23.61
CA SER A 76 9.42 4.05 -24.59
C SER A 76 10.77 4.57 -24.03
N VAL A 77 10.79 4.94 -22.76
CA VAL A 77 11.97 5.44 -22.03
C VAL A 77 12.41 4.40 -20.99
N GLU A 78 13.59 4.61 -20.42
CA GLU A 78 14.06 3.78 -19.30
C GLU A 78 12.99 3.72 -18.19
N SER A 79 12.69 2.51 -17.74
CA SER A 79 11.65 2.28 -16.74
C SER A 79 11.94 1.02 -15.93
N ASN A 80 11.27 0.89 -14.77
CA ASN A 80 11.34 -0.30 -13.94
C ASN A 80 10.43 -1.45 -14.44
N TRP A 81 9.87 -1.36 -15.66
CA TRP A 81 9.07 -2.46 -16.20
C TRP A 81 9.90 -3.74 -16.31
N GLY A 82 9.29 -4.89 -16.04
CA GLY A 82 9.99 -6.17 -16.15
C GLY A 82 10.97 -6.47 -15.00
N THR A 83 11.20 -5.54 -14.07
CA THR A 83 12.07 -5.78 -12.90
C THR A 83 11.36 -6.71 -11.93
N ASP A 84 11.95 -7.87 -11.62
CA ASP A 84 11.46 -8.73 -10.55
C ASP A 84 11.95 -8.21 -9.19
N LEU A 85 11.03 -7.63 -8.42
CA LEU A 85 11.33 -7.08 -7.10
C LEU A 85 11.40 -8.16 -6.01
N GLY A 86 11.01 -9.41 -6.29
CA GLY A 86 11.12 -10.53 -5.36
C GLY A 86 10.61 -10.21 -3.96
N TYR A 87 11.49 -10.32 -2.96
CA TYR A 87 11.16 -10.06 -1.55
C TYR A 87 10.82 -8.60 -1.24
N SER A 88 11.19 -7.66 -2.13
CA SER A 88 10.87 -6.23 -2.01
C SER A 88 9.54 -5.85 -2.67
N ALA A 89 8.88 -6.80 -3.34
CA ALA A 89 7.55 -6.57 -3.91
C ALA A 89 6.49 -6.06 -2.89
N PRO A 90 6.49 -6.47 -1.61
CA PRO A 90 5.55 -5.95 -0.60
C PRO A 90 5.59 -4.43 -0.40
N ALA A 91 6.74 -3.79 -0.65
CA ALA A 91 6.93 -2.36 -0.43
C ALA A 91 6.38 -1.46 -1.56
N GLY A 92 6.07 -2.03 -2.73
CA GLY A 92 5.63 -1.24 -3.88
C GLY A 92 5.73 -1.94 -5.24
N GLY A 93 5.83 -3.27 -5.26
CA GLY A 93 6.02 -4.06 -6.48
C GLY A 93 4.76 -4.65 -7.07
N LEU A 94 3.57 -4.15 -6.72
CA LEU A 94 2.34 -4.56 -7.37
C LEU A 94 2.13 -3.81 -8.68
N ILE A 95 1.76 -4.56 -9.71
CA ILE A 95 1.25 -4.05 -10.97
C ILE A 95 -0.26 -4.24 -10.96
N SER A 96 -1.00 -3.25 -11.45
CA SER A 96 -2.46 -3.26 -11.48
C SER A 96 -2.99 -2.53 -12.71
N THR A 97 -4.31 -2.54 -12.87
CA THR A 97 -5.02 -1.75 -13.89
C THR A 97 -5.95 -0.74 -13.22
N THR A 98 -6.31 0.33 -13.92
CA THR A 98 -7.31 1.29 -13.44
C THR A 98 -8.65 0.59 -13.15
N SER A 99 -9.06 -0.37 -13.98
CA SER A 99 -10.27 -1.16 -13.77
C SER A 99 -10.25 -1.94 -12.43
N ASP A 100 -9.13 -2.58 -12.10
CA ASP A 100 -8.99 -3.32 -10.84
C ASP A 100 -8.89 -2.39 -9.62
N LEU A 101 -8.16 -1.27 -9.74
CA LEU A 101 -8.12 -0.26 -8.67
C LEU A 101 -9.48 0.39 -8.45
N SER A 102 -10.28 0.63 -9.51
CA SER A 102 -11.67 1.10 -9.38
C SER A 102 -12.55 0.08 -8.67
N ARG A 103 -12.39 -1.23 -8.93
CA ARG A 103 -13.09 -2.29 -8.19
C ARG A 103 -12.75 -2.26 -6.70
N PHE A 104 -11.46 -2.18 -6.38
CA PHE A 104 -10.99 -2.06 -4.99
C PHE A 104 -11.58 -0.83 -4.30
N THR A 105 -11.50 0.33 -4.97
CA THR A 105 -11.99 1.61 -4.43
C THR A 105 -13.49 1.60 -4.21
N HIS A 106 -14.25 1.10 -5.18
CA HIS A 106 -15.69 0.91 -5.04
C HIS A 106 -15.98 -0.02 -3.86
N GLY A 107 -15.31 -1.18 -3.78
CA GLY A 107 -15.47 -2.13 -2.68
C GLY A 107 -15.15 -1.53 -1.31
N LEU A 108 -14.17 -0.63 -1.22
CA LEU A 108 -13.87 0.12 0.00
C LEU A 108 -15.04 1.03 0.39
N LEU A 109 -15.53 1.85 -0.54
CA LEU A 109 -16.62 2.81 -0.32
C LEU A 109 -17.94 2.14 0.07
N VAL A 110 -18.28 1.03 -0.59
CA VAL A 110 -19.49 0.25 -0.28
C VAL A 110 -19.28 -0.81 0.79
N ARG A 111 -18.09 -0.83 1.43
CA ARG A 111 -17.76 -1.69 2.58
C ARG A 111 -17.89 -3.19 2.26
N SER A 112 -17.51 -3.60 1.05
CA SER A 112 -17.64 -4.97 0.53
C SER A 112 -16.29 -5.69 0.32
N LEU A 113 -15.22 -5.26 0.98
CA LEU A 113 -13.88 -5.88 0.88
C LEU A 113 -13.72 -7.16 1.73
N GLY A 114 -14.82 -7.68 2.30
CA GLY A 114 -14.78 -8.83 3.22
C GLY A 114 -14.33 -8.48 4.64
N LEU A 115 -14.27 -7.19 4.98
CA LEU A 115 -14.09 -6.67 6.33
C LEU A 115 -15.45 -6.32 6.93
N GLY A 116 -15.66 -6.63 8.22
CA GLY A 116 -16.83 -6.16 8.96
C GLY A 116 -16.78 -4.64 9.19
N PRO A 117 -17.91 -3.98 9.51
CA PRO A 117 -17.97 -2.53 9.69
C PRO A 117 -16.91 -1.98 10.66
N THR A 118 -16.74 -2.62 11.82
CA THR A 118 -15.73 -2.23 12.82
C THR A 118 -14.29 -2.35 12.30
N GLN A 119 -14.01 -3.37 11.49
CA GLN A 119 -12.68 -3.56 10.90
C GLN A 119 -12.40 -2.48 9.87
N THR A 120 -13.38 -2.18 9.00
CA THR A 120 -13.26 -1.10 8.02
C THR A 120 -13.07 0.26 8.70
N TRP A 121 -13.87 0.58 9.72
CA TRP A 121 -13.70 1.84 10.46
C TRP A 121 -12.35 1.93 11.15
N ARG A 122 -11.89 0.85 11.78
CA ARG A 122 -10.55 0.82 12.39
C ARG A 122 -9.47 1.05 11.34
N TRP A 123 -9.61 0.45 10.16
CA TRP A 123 -8.64 0.58 9.08
C TRP A 123 -8.55 1.99 8.51
N LEU A 124 -9.66 2.75 8.53
CA LEU A 124 -9.73 4.14 8.08
C LEU A 124 -9.52 5.17 9.21
N LYS A 125 -9.10 4.75 10.41
CA LYS A 125 -8.71 5.69 11.47
C LYS A 125 -7.23 6.09 11.33
N PRO A 126 -6.88 7.35 11.66
CA PRO A 126 -5.48 7.71 11.83
C PRO A 126 -4.88 7.00 13.04
N ASP A 127 -3.61 6.63 12.93
CA ASP A 127 -2.81 6.13 14.06
C ASP A 127 -2.03 7.28 14.71
N THR A 128 -1.49 8.23 13.92
CA THR A 128 -0.74 9.38 14.44
C THR A 128 -0.73 10.56 13.46
N PHE A 129 -0.49 11.77 13.97
CA PHE A 129 -0.25 12.97 13.16
C PHE A 129 1.15 12.93 12.53
N SER A 130 1.31 13.58 11.38
CA SER A 130 2.56 13.63 10.62
C SER A 130 2.84 15.06 10.14
N GLY A 131 3.66 15.81 10.85
CA GLY A 131 4.18 17.12 10.43
C GLY A 131 3.20 18.30 10.51
N SER A 132 1.89 18.07 10.63
CA SER A 132 0.88 19.12 10.86
C SER A 132 -0.37 18.55 11.54
N THR A 133 -1.31 19.43 11.90
CA THR A 133 -2.62 19.05 12.48
C THR A 133 -3.63 18.55 11.46
N SER A 134 -3.34 18.70 10.16
CA SER A 134 -4.22 18.26 9.06
C SER A 134 -3.63 17.11 8.25
N THR A 135 -2.49 16.56 8.67
CA THR A 135 -1.84 15.44 8.01
C THR A 135 -1.61 14.32 9.01
N GLU A 136 -2.19 13.17 8.75
CA GLU A 136 -2.11 11.98 9.59
C GLU A 136 -1.64 10.76 8.79
N VAL A 137 -1.23 9.71 9.50
CA VAL A 137 -0.93 8.41 8.91
C VAL A 137 -1.70 7.33 9.64
N GLY A 138 -2.21 6.35 8.89
CA GLY A 138 -2.84 5.13 9.39
C GLY A 138 -2.19 3.89 8.78
N MET A 139 -2.94 2.80 8.65
CA MET A 139 -2.41 1.51 8.15
C MET A 139 -2.92 1.18 6.74
N PRO A 140 -2.26 1.54 5.62
CA PRO A 140 -1.08 2.37 5.46
C PRO A 140 -1.42 3.78 4.95
N TRP A 141 -2.65 4.25 5.15
CA TRP A 141 -3.17 5.48 4.54
C TRP A 141 -2.37 6.71 4.93
N GLU A 142 -2.03 7.53 3.94
CA GLU A 142 -1.69 8.94 4.14
C GLU A 142 -3.01 9.70 4.20
N ILE A 143 -3.28 10.41 5.29
CA ILE A 143 -4.57 11.04 5.55
C ILE A 143 -4.36 12.55 5.53
N PHE A 144 -5.17 13.26 4.76
CA PHE A 144 -5.16 14.71 4.70
C PHE A 144 -6.55 15.23 5.06
N ARG A 145 -6.64 16.05 6.09
CA ARG A 145 -7.89 16.58 6.67
C ARG A 145 -7.90 18.11 6.80
N PRO A 146 -7.82 18.86 5.70
CA PRO A 146 -7.96 20.31 5.69
C PRO A 146 -9.40 20.76 5.97
N SER A 147 -9.57 21.97 6.50
CA SER A 147 -10.88 22.58 6.80
C SER A 147 -11.31 23.68 5.80
N ASP A 148 -10.45 24.02 4.86
CA ASP A 148 -10.57 25.19 3.98
C ASP A 148 -10.72 24.84 2.50
N LEU A 149 -10.84 23.55 2.15
CA LEU A 149 -11.08 23.10 0.77
C LEU A 149 -12.38 23.63 0.15
N VAL A 150 -13.36 24.01 0.99
CA VAL A 150 -14.61 24.61 0.56
C VAL A 150 -14.75 25.99 1.24
N PRO A 151 -14.14 27.06 0.68
CA PRO A 151 -14.06 28.36 1.35
C PRO A 151 -15.43 28.97 1.70
N LYS A 152 -16.47 28.66 0.94
CA LYS A 152 -17.84 29.13 1.20
C LYS A 152 -18.50 28.46 2.41
N HIS A 153 -18.08 27.24 2.74
CA HIS A 153 -18.59 26.44 3.86
C HIS A 153 -17.44 25.68 4.51
N PRO A 154 -16.55 26.34 5.28
CA PRO A 154 -15.37 25.69 5.85
C PRO A 154 -15.76 24.53 6.77
N HIS A 155 -15.32 23.32 6.44
CA HIS A 155 -15.46 22.13 7.27
C HIS A 155 -14.35 21.13 6.94
N PRO A 156 -13.95 20.27 7.90
CA PRO A 156 -12.96 19.23 7.64
C PRO A 156 -13.44 18.23 6.59
N ILE A 157 -12.65 18.04 5.54
CA ILE A 157 -12.85 16.98 4.53
C ILE A 157 -11.66 16.03 4.64
N THR A 158 -11.93 14.75 4.87
CA THR A 158 -10.86 13.75 4.99
C THR A 158 -10.60 13.08 3.66
N ILE A 159 -9.35 13.07 3.23
CA ILE A 159 -8.88 12.43 2.01
C ILE A 159 -7.90 11.34 2.43
N TYR A 160 -8.26 10.09 2.12
CA TYR A 160 -7.41 8.92 2.29
C TYR A 160 -6.62 8.70 1.01
N GLY A 161 -5.30 8.78 1.11
CA GLY A 161 -4.39 8.72 -0.01
C GLY A 161 -3.35 7.61 0.11
N LYS A 162 -2.90 7.11 -1.03
CA LYS A 162 -1.59 6.49 -1.15
C LYS A 162 -1.01 6.75 -2.52
N ASN A 163 0.22 7.28 -2.54
CA ASN A 163 1.00 7.42 -3.75
C ASN A 163 1.96 6.23 -3.93
N GLY A 164 2.46 6.09 -5.16
CA GLY A 164 3.53 5.17 -5.51
C GLY A 164 4.33 5.69 -6.70
N GLY A 165 5.64 5.45 -6.68
CA GLY A 165 6.56 5.86 -7.73
C GLY A 165 7.61 4.79 -8.02
N ALA A 166 7.81 4.52 -9.30
CA ALA A 166 8.92 3.72 -9.82
C ALA A 166 9.49 4.45 -11.04
N LEU A 167 10.70 4.10 -11.50
CA LEU A 167 11.24 4.74 -12.68
C LEU A 167 10.29 4.54 -13.88
N GLY A 168 9.87 5.63 -14.51
CA GLY A 168 8.89 5.60 -15.60
C GLY A 168 7.41 5.49 -15.19
N TYR A 169 7.08 5.39 -13.90
CA TYR A 169 5.70 5.20 -13.43
C TYR A 169 5.35 6.03 -12.19
N ARG A 170 4.12 6.56 -12.16
CA ARG A 170 3.52 7.20 -10.98
C ARG A 170 2.09 6.73 -10.81
N SER A 171 1.68 6.58 -9.56
CA SER A 171 0.31 6.22 -9.20
C SER A 171 -0.15 7.02 -7.98
N GLN A 172 -1.46 7.29 -7.94
CA GLN A 172 -2.14 7.91 -6.82
C GLN A 172 -3.51 7.25 -6.70
N LEU A 173 -3.83 6.77 -5.51
CA LEU A 173 -5.20 6.43 -5.12
C LEU A 173 -5.63 7.42 -4.04
N SER A 174 -6.78 8.06 -4.24
CA SER A 174 -7.38 8.97 -3.27
C SER A 174 -8.86 8.66 -3.11
N VAL A 175 -9.32 8.58 -1.87
CA VAL A 175 -10.70 8.24 -1.50
C VAL A 175 -11.21 9.26 -0.50
N LEU A 176 -12.43 9.73 -0.70
CA LEU A 176 -13.16 10.54 0.26
C LEU A 176 -14.25 9.63 0.86
N ASP A 177 -14.27 9.51 2.19
CA ASP A 177 -15.35 8.87 2.96
C ASP A 177 -16.15 9.95 3.70
#